data_AF-L2FCB7-F1
#
_entry.id   AF-L2FCB7-F1
#
_cell.length_a   1.000
_cell.length_b   1.000
_cell.length_c   1.000
_cell.angle_alpha   90.00
_cell.angle_beta   90.00
_cell.angle_gamma   90.00
#
_symmetry.space_group_name_H-M   'P 1'
#
loop_
_entity.id
_entity.type
_entity.pdbx_description
1 polymer ?
#
loop_
_entity_poly.entity_id
_entity_poly.type
_entity_poly.pdbx_seq_one_letter_code
_entity_poly.pdbx_strand_id
1 'polypeptide(L)'
;MAASSVTQLSIPLPRSLDTRIHIHLTVKAKTATLFLTSTTQDEPSSTAALGSFVYALPNESTVESATRMAKLLAKRADMPVYVGCSVNLGGTAMALSVEEEMEAFRAVVDVVMARLKGQAPVNGVA
;
A
#
# COMPACT_ATOMS: atom_id res chain seq x y z
N MET A 1 22.83 -15.90 -7.07
CA MET A 1 21.46 -16.20 -6.61
C MET A 1 21.33 -15.62 -5.21
N ALA A 2 20.58 -14.53 -5.01
CA ALA A 2 20.50 -13.91 -3.67
C ALA A 2 19.68 -14.81 -2.75
N ALA A 3 20.26 -15.24 -1.63
CA ALA A 3 19.56 -16.08 -0.65
C ALA A 3 18.38 -15.31 -0.05
N SER A 4 17.23 -15.98 0.04
CA SER A 4 16.01 -15.50 0.69
C SER A 4 15.78 -16.38 1.92
N SER A 5 15.58 -15.79 3.09
CA SER A 5 15.17 -16.54 4.29
C SER A 5 13.68 -16.40 4.52
N VAL A 6 13.03 -17.50 4.87
CA VAL A 6 11.61 -17.55 5.21
C VAL A 6 11.48 -18.07 6.64
N THR A 7 10.76 -17.32 7.46
CA THR A 7 10.48 -17.67 8.86
C THR A 7 8.98 -17.68 9.08
N GLN A 8 8.46 -18.78 9.62
CA GLN A 8 7.06 -18.94 10.01
C GLN A 8 6.99 -19.20 11.50
N LEU A 9 6.19 -18.43 12.23
CA LEU A 9 6.04 -18.55 13.68
C LEU A 9 4.64 -18.16 14.15
N SER A 10 4.25 -18.61 15.33
CA SER A 10 2.92 -18.34 15.91
C SER A 10 3.04 -17.95 17.37
N ILE A 11 2.45 -16.82 17.74
CA ILE A 11 2.46 -16.29 19.12
C ILE A 11 1.03 -16.20 19.68
N PRO A 12 0.83 -16.48 20.98
CA PRO A 12 -0.45 -16.23 21.64
C PRO A 12 -0.67 -14.72 21.82
N LEU A 13 -1.91 -14.26 21.74
CA LEU A 13 -2.26 -12.88 22.07
C LEU A 13 -2.11 -12.65 23.59
N PRO A 14 -1.47 -11.56 24.05
CA PRO A 14 -1.22 -11.34 25.48
C PRO A 14 -2.47 -11.27 26.36
N ARG A 15 -3.63 -10.89 25.78
CA ARG A 15 -4.89 -10.68 26.52
C ARG A 15 -6.05 -11.54 26.01
N SER A 16 -5.81 -12.43 25.05
CA SER A 16 -6.83 -13.29 24.45
C SER A 16 -6.26 -14.69 24.35
N LEU A 17 -6.56 -15.51 25.36
CA LEU A 17 -5.95 -16.82 25.57
C LEU A 17 -6.20 -17.79 24.41
N ASP A 18 -7.33 -17.64 23.72
CA ASP A 18 -7.76 -18.51 22.62
C ASP A 18 -7.45 -17.93 21.22
N THR A 19 -6.65 -16.86 21.13
CA THR A 19 -6.26 -16.22 19.87
C THR A 19 -4.76 -16.34 19.63
N ARG A 20 -4.37 -16.79 18.44
CA ARG A 20 -2.97 -16.80 17.99
C ARG A 20 -2.77 -15.90 16.78
N ILE A 21 -1.63 -15.21 16.74
CA ILE A 21 -1.15 -14.52 15.54
C ILE A 21 -0.13 -15.43 14.87
N HIS A 22 -0.37 -15.74 13.60
CA HIS A 22 0.58 -16.40 12.72
C HIS A 22 1.32 -15.36 11.90
N ILE A 23 2.64 -15.53 11.84
CA ILE A 23 3.58 -14.61 11.23
C ILE A 23 4.34 -15.36 10.15
N HIS A 24 4.30 -14.85 8.93
CA HIS A 24 5.12 -15.33 7.82
C HIS A 24 6.01 -14.18 7.33
N LEU A 25 7.29 -14.25 7.68
CA LEU A 25 8.31 -13.27 7.35
C LEU A 25 9.22 -13.82 6.24
N THR A 26 9.33 -13.07 5.15
CA THR A 26 10.33 -13.32 4.10
C THR A 26 11.32 -12.17 4.06
N VAL A 27 12.61 -12.47 4.21
CA VAL A 27 13.69 -11.47 4.13
C VAL A 27 14.52 -11.72 2.86
N LYS A 28 14.68 -10.66 2.06
CA LYS A 28 15.56 -10.60 0.90
C LYS A 28 16.61 -9.51 1.13
N ALA A 29 17.61 -9.44 0.25
CA ALA A 29 18.75 -8.52 0.38
C ALA A 29 18.38 -7.03 0.56
N LYS A 30 17.23 -6.57 0.04
CA LYS A 30 16.81 -5.15 0.08
C LYS A 30 15.40 -4.92 0.62
N THR A 31 14.67 -5.98 0.96
CA THR A 31 13.25 -5.90 1.30
C THR A 31 12.88 -6.99 2.30
N ALA A 32 11.96 -6.68 3.20
CA ALA A 32 11.27 -7.68 4.01
C ALA A 32 9.78 -7.65 3.66
N THR A 33 9.15 -8.82 3.60
CA THR A 33 7.70 -8.98 3.40
C THR A 33 7.12 -9.72 4.59
N LEU A 34 6.06 -9.18 5.18
CA LEU A 34 5.41 -9.70 6.36
C LEU A 34 3.94 -9.98 6.06
N PHE A 35 3.51 -11.22 6.29
CA PHE A 35 2.09 -11.58 6.31
C PHE A 35 1.68 -11.95 7.73
N LEU A 36 0.56 -11.41 8.16
CA LEU A 36 -0.04 -11.64 9.47
C LEU A 36 -1.45 -12.19 9.28
N THR A 37 -1.78 -13.23 10.03
CA THR A 37 -3.16 -13.72 10.15
C THR A 37 -3.41 -14.16 11.58
N SER A 38 -4.67 -14.15 12.00
CA SER A 38 -5.08 -14.61 13.33
C SER A 38 -6.00 -15.81 13.21
N THR A 39 -5.96 -16.68 14.20
CA THR A 39 -6.93 -17.76 14.35
C THR A 39 -7.47 -17.75 15.78
N THR A 40 -8.78 -17.85 15.93
CA THR A 40 -9.47 -18.10 17.20
C THR A 40 -10.05 -19.51 17.21
N GLN A 41 -10.18 -20.13 18.39
CA GLN A 41 -10.65 -21.53 18.49
C GLN A 41 -12.09 -21.73 17.96
N ASP A 42 -12.91 -20.69 17.95
CA ASP A 42 -14.30 -20.71 17.45
C ASP A 42 -14.43 -20.42 15.95
N GLU A 43 -13.35 -20.07 15.24
CA GLU A 43 -13.41 -19.86 13.79
C GLU A 43 -13.31 -21.19 13.02
N PRO A 44 -14.16 -21.42 12.01
CA PRO A 44 -14.00 -22.54 11.10
C PRO A 44 -12.65 -22.45 10.39
N SER A 45 -12.05 -23.60 10.06
CA SER A 45 -10.74 -23.73 9.40
C SER A 45 -10.74 -23.26 7.94
N SER A 46 -11.19 -22.04 7.70
CA SER A 46 -11.19 -21.38 6.40
C SER A 46 -9.88 -20.62 6.20
N THR A 47 -9.36 -20.65 4.97
CA THR A 47 -8.25 -19.78 4.57
C THR A 47 -8.73 -18.33 4.57
N ALA A 48 -8.27 -17.53 5.53
CA ALA A 48 -8.58 -16.12 5.61
C ALA A 48 -8.09 -15.39 4.34
N ALA A 49 -8.95 -14.58 3.73
CA ALA A 49 -8.55 -13.73 2.62
C ALA A 49 -7.51 -12.70 3.08
N LEU A 50 -6.45 -12.51 2.30
CA LEU A 50 -5.50 -11.42 2.52
C LEU A 50 -6.24 -10.10 2.38
N GLY A 51 -6.34 -9.34 3.48
CA GLY A 51 -7.02 -8.06 3.52
C GLY A 51 -6.22 -6.96 2.82
N SER A 52 -5.42 -6.22 3.57
CA SER A 52 -4.59 -5.13 3.04
C SER A 52 -3.14 -5.55 2.84
N PHE A 53 -2.52 -5.02 1.77
CA PHE A 53 -1.09 -5.14 1.52
C PHE A 53 -0.49 -3.74 1.36
N VAL A 54 0.39 -3.36 2.28
CA VAL A 54 0.98 -2.01 2.33
C VAL A 54 2.46 -2.09 1.96
N TYR A 55 2.90 -1.18 1.09
CA TYR A 55 4.30 -0.98 0.74
C TYR A 55 4.85 0.26 1.46
N ALA A 56 6.03 0.12 2.07
CA ALA A 56 6.71 1.21 2.76
C ALA A 56 8.20 1.24 2.37
N LEU A 57 8.75 2.45 2.23
CA LEU A 57 10.16 2.73 1.95
C LEU A 57 10.72 3.67 3.02
N PRO A 58 12.02 3.59 3.35
CA PRO A 58 12.63 4.42 4.39
C PRO A 58 12.85 5.90 4.00
N ASN A 59 12.54 6.30 2.77
CA ASN A 59 12.69 7.69 2.32
C ASN A 59 11.38 8.45 2.60
N GLU A 60 11.41 9.45 3.48
CA GLU A 60 10.20 10.18 3.92
C GLU A 60 9.86 11.42 3.08
N SER A 61 10.82 11.92 2.28
CA SER A 61 10.71 13.23 1.62
C SER A 61 9.57 13.39 0.61
N THR A 62 9.07 12.29 0.03
CA THR A 62 7.96 12.31 -0.96
C THR A 62 6.77 11.46 -0.55
N VAL A 63 6.79 10.89 0.66
CA VAL A 63 5.80 9.91 1.12
C VAL A 63 4.42 10.53 1.26
N GLU A 64 4.34 11.75 1.80
CA GLU A 64 3.05 12.43 1.99
C GLU A 64 2.36 12.73 0.66
N SER A 65 3.09 13.32 -0.31
CA SER A 65 2.56 13.60 -1.65
C SER A 65 2.15 12.33 -2.38
N ALA A 66 3.00 11.29 -2.37
CA ALA A 66 2.69 10.01 -3.00
C ALA A 66 1.46 9.34 -2.35
N THR A 67 1.35 9.38 -1.02
CA THR A 67 0.25 8.79 -0.27
C THR A 67 -1.07 9.49 -0.56
N ARG A 68 -1.08 10.83 -0.58
CA ARG A 68 -2.28 11.62 -0.93
C ARG A 68 -2.76 11.29 -2.35
N MET A 69 -1.83 11.25 -3.31
CA MET A 69 -2.13 10.93 -4.71
C MET A 69 -2.69 9.50 -4.85
N ALA A 70 -2.02 8.50 -4.25
CA ALA A 70 -2.44 7.11 -4.31
C ALA A 70 -3.84 6.90 -3.72
N LYS A 71 -4.11 7.47 -2.53
CA LYS A 71 -5.43 7.37 -1.88
C LYS A 71 -6.53 8.01 -2.71
N LEU A 72 -6.28 9.20 -3.27
CA LEU A 72 -7.28 9.90 -4.07
C LEU A 72 -7.59 9.17 -5.37
N LEU A 73 -6.56 8.72 -6.09
CA LEU A 73 -6.73 8.00 -7.35
C LEU A 73 -7.40 6.65 -7.12
N ALA A 74 -6.97 5.87 -6.12
CA ALA A 74 -7.60 4.59 -5.81
C ALA A 74 -9.09 4.76 -5.46
N LYS A 75 -9.44 5.77 -4.66
CA LYS A 75 -10.84 6.06 -4.30
C LYS A 75 -11.68 6.50 -5.51
N ARG A 76 -11.11 7.25 -6.46
CA ARG A 76 -11.85 7.75 -7.63
C ARG A 76 -11.92 6.75 -8.78
N ALA A 77 -10.92 5.89 -8.92
CA ALA A 77 -10.83 4.90 -10.00
C ALA A 77 -11.40 3.53 -9.60
N ASP A 78 -11.73 3.33 -8.32
CA ASP A 78 -12.23 2.06 -7.76
C ASP A 78 -11.32 0.86 -8.09
N MET A 79 -10.00 1.11 -8.11
CA MET A 79 -8.99 0.11 -8.40
C MET A 79 -7.68 0.39 -7.64
N PRO A 80 -6.82 -0.61 -7.42
CA PRO A 80 -5.51 -0.38 -6.81
C PRO A 80 -4.63 0.52 -7.68
N VAL A 81 -4.05 1.56 -7.07
CA VAL A 81 -3.15 2.51 -7.74
C VAL A 81 -1.80 2.56 -7.03
N TYR A 82 -0.73 2.29 -7.76
CA TYR A 82 0.65 2.44 -7.30
C TYR A 82 1.20 3.80 -7.76
N VAL A 83 1.74 4.58 -6.83
CA VAL A 83 2.31 5.91 -7.12
C VAL A 83 3.78 5.93 -6.71
N GLY A 84 4.65 6.17 -7.69
CA GLY A 84 6.03 6.58 -7.46
C GLY A 84 6.13 8.10 -7.55
N CYS A 85 6.78 8.73 -6.58
CA CYS A 85 6.94 10.18 -6.56
C CYS A 85 8.37 10.56 -6.21
N SER A 86 9.02 11.31 -7.09
CA SER A 86 10.28 12.01 -6.82
C SER A 86 10.08 13.51 -6.59
N VAL A 87 8.84 13.99 -6.73
CA VAL A 87 8.47 15.39 -6.51
C VAL A 87 7.97 15.54 -5.08
N ASN A 88 8.42 16.58 -4.38
CA ASN A 88 7.81 16.96 -3.13
C ASN A 88 6.85 18.14 -3.37
N LEU A 89 5.56 17.83 -3.49
CA LEU A 89 4.53 18.85 -3.62
C LEU A 89 4.18 19.48 -2.26
N GLY A 90 4.43 18.77 -1.15
CA GLY A 90 4.13 19.23 0.20
C GLY A 90 5.39 19.68 0.93
N GLY A 91 5.70 20.97 0.84
CA GLY A 91 6.75 21.56 1.66
C GLY A 91 7.54 22.67 0.98
N THR A 92 8.37 23.35 1.79
CA THR A 92 9.19 24.50 1.39
C THR A 92 10.24 24.17 0.32
N ALA A 93 10.45 22.89 -0.01
CA ALA A 93 11.46 22.42 -0.94
C ALA A 93 11.28 22.94 -2.38
N MET A 94 10.04 23.20 -2.82
CA MET A 94 9.77 23.85 -4.10
C MET A 94 9.42 25.34 -3.96
N ALA A 95 9.42 25.89 -2.73
CA ALA A 95 8.96 27.24 -2.41
C ALA A 95 7.58 27.60 -2.99
N LEU A 96 6.72 26.60 -3.18
CA LEU A 96 5.36 26.79 -3.69
C LEU A 96 4.45 27.30 -2.58
N SER A 97 3.51 28.14 -2.96
CA SER A 97 2.35 28.45 -2.12
C SER A 97 1.45 27.23 -1.98
N VAL A 98 0.59 27.22 -0.96
CA VAL A 98 -0.40 26.14 -0.75
C VAL A 98 -1.37 26.09 -1.94
N GLU A 99 -1.72 27.24 -2.49
CA GLU A 99 -2.58 27.37 -3.66
C GLU A 99 -1.96 26.70 -4.89
N GLU A 100 -0.68 26.95 -5.16
CA GLU A 100 0.06 26.32 -6.27
C GLU A 100 0.22 24.82 -6.07
N GLU A 101 0.49 24.37 -4.83
CA GLU A 101 0.52 22.94 -4.48
C GLU A 101 -0.82 22.28 -4.84
N MET A 102 -1.93 22.88 -4.41
CA MET A 102 -3.27 22.34 -4.64
C MET A 102 -3.67 22.36 -6.12
N GLU A 103 -3.30 23.39 -6.86
CA GLU A 103 -3.54 23.49 -8.30
C GLU A 103 -2.75 22.43 -9.06
N ALA A 104 -1.45 22.29 -8.79
CA ALA A 104 -0.62 21.26 -9.39
C ALA A 104 -1.14 19.85 -9.06
N PHE A 105 -1.51 19.61 -7.79
CA PHE A 105 -2.09 18.34 -7.36
C PHE A 105 -3.40 18.01 -8.10
N ARG A 106 -4.31 18.98 -8.23
CA ARG A 106 -5.58 18.80 -8.94
C ARG A 106 -5.36 18.56 -10.44
N ALA A 107 -4.47 19.33 -11.06
CA ALA A 107 -4.15 19.19 -12.48
C ALA A 107 -3.65 17.77 -12.81
N VAL A 108 -2.74 17.23 -11.98
CA VAL A 108 -2.25 15.85 -12.16
C VAL A 108 -3.40 14.84 -12.04
N VAL A 109 -4.24 14.96 -11.01
CA VAL A 109 -5.38 14.06 -10.80
C VAL A 109 -6.35 14.11 -11.97
N ASP A 110 -6.69 15.30 -12.46
CA ASP A 110 -7.65 15.48 -13.55
C ASP A 110 -7.12 14.85 -14.85
N VAL A 111 -5.83 15.06 -15.18
CA VAL A 111 -5.18 14.45 -16.35
C VAL A 111 -5.15 12.92 -16.23
N VAL A 112 -4.76 12.38 -15.07
CA VAL A 112 -4.70 10.92 -14.86
C VAL A 112 -6.09 10.30 -14.94
N MET A 113 -7.09 10.89 -14.28
CA MET A 113 -8.47 10.40 -14.30
C MET A 113 -9.10 10.45 -15.70
N ALA A 114 -8.79 11.47 -16.50
CA ALA A 114 -9.24 11.54 -17.88
C ALA A 114 -8.66 10.40 -18.73
N ARG A 115 -7.37 10.07 -18.54
CA ARG A 115 -6.71 8.94 -19.23
C ARG A 115 -7.26 7.59 -18.79
N LEU A 116 -7.50 7.40 -17.49
CA LEU A 116 -8.08 6.16 -16.95
C LEU A 116 -9.49 5.91 -17.48
N LYS A 117 -10.33 6.94 -17.62
CA LYS A 117 -11.68 6.81 -18.21
C LYS A 117 -11.66 6.59 -19.73
N GLY A 118 -10.62 7.06 -20.42
CA GLY A 118 -10.44 6.88 -21.86
C GLY A 118 -9.83 5.54 -22.27
N GLN A 119 -9.20 4.81 -21.34
CA GLN A 119 -8.76 3.43 -21.56
C GLN A 119 -9.91 2.48 -21.20
N ALA A 120 -10.52 1.85 -22.20
CA ALA A 120 -11.30 0.64 -21.99
C ALA A 120 -10.44 -0.40 -21.22
N PRO A 121 -11.05 -1.26 -20.38
CA PRO A 121 -10.31 -2.24 -19.60
C PRO A 121 -9.60 -3.21 -20.55
N VAL A 122 -8.31 -2.97 -20.79
CA VAL A 122 -7.43 -3.97 -21.35
C VAL A 122 -7.04 -4.84 -20.17
N ASN A 123 -7.90 -5.80 -19.84
CA ASN A 123 -7.54 -7.18 -19.49
C ASN A 123 -8.77 -7.87 -18.91
N GLY A 124 -9.34 -8.76 -19.73
CA GLY A 124 -10.35 -9.70 -19.29
C GLY A 124 -9.75 -10.78 -18.40
N VAL A 125 -10.51 -11.16 -17.38
CA VAL A 125 -10.64 -12.55 -16.96
C VAL A 125 -12.13 -12.76 -16.78
N ALA A 126 -12.71 -13.52 -17.72
CA ALA A 126 -14.03 -14.14 -17.58
C ALA A 126 -13.88 -15.47 -16.83
#